data_AF-E0S715-F1
#
_entry.id   AF-E0S715-F1
#
_cell.length_a   1.000
_cell.length_b   1.000
_cell.length_c   1.000
_cell.angle_alpha   90.00
_cell.angle_beta   90.00
_cell.angle_gamma   90.00
#
_symmetry.space_group_name_H-M   'P 1'
#
loop_
_entity.id
_entity.type
_entity.pdbx_description
1 polymer ?
#
loop_
_entity_poly.entity_id
_entity_poly.type
_entity_poly.pdbx_seq_one_letter_code
_entity_poly.pdbx_strand_id
1 'polypeptide(L)'
;MEEKFYSEDIKSVSCDLDEARSSIQNEVLDVKSDLLSVYLMNLVLYKEMDSEDRKGSPVEEMLSKTSILLEKICAIERRAGSLGEVPQSEENKGSVEEEDPAEEGKRTITDKMKKNKFVKKRKAEDRIPRLKYKNKARKLAEMAEIKHDGNIDTKKPSFNKFD
;
A
#
# COMPACT_ATOMS: atom_id res chain seq x y z
N MET A 1 4.18 17.89 -51.83
CA MET A 1 3.87 16.52 -51.38
C MET A 1 4.80 16.09 -50.24
N GLU A 2 5.96 16.73 -50.08
CA GLU A 2 6.95 16.45 -49.02
C GLU A 2 6.56 16.95 -47.61
N GLU A 3 5.84 18.06 -47.46
CA GLU A 3 5.44 18.59 -46.13
C GLU A 3 4.60 17.62 -45.29
N LYS A 4 3.80 16.75 -45.94
CA LYS A 4 2.98 15.76 -45.22
C LYS A 4 3.82 14.62 -44.63
N PHE A 5 4.89 14.23 -45.32
CA PHE A 5 5.76 13.12 -44.92
C PHE A 5 6.51 13.47 -43.63
N TYR A 6 7.13 14.65 -43.59
CA TYR A 6 7.81 15.12 -42.38
C TYR A 6 6.85 15.37 -41.21
N SER A 7 5.60 15.73 -41.46
CA SER A 7 4.62 15.96 -40.40
C SER A 7 4.20 14.69 -39.66
N GLU A 8 4.25 13.53 -40.33
CA GLU A 8 3.97 12.22 -39.73
C GLU A 8 5.17 11.71 -38.94
N ASP A 9 6.38 11.88 -39.45
CA ASP A 9 7.63 11.56 -38.73
C ASP A 9 7.78 12.39 -37.45
N ILE A 10 7.50 13.70 -37.52
CA ILE A 10 7.53 14.58 -36.34
C ILE A 10 6.49 14.16 -35.30
N LYS A 11 5.29 13.76 -35.74
CA LYS A 11 4.25 13.26 -34.83
C LYS A 11 4.64 11.94 -34.17
N SER A 12 5.20 11.00 -34.92
CA SER A 12 5.72 9.74 -34.39
C SER A 12 6.76 9.99 -33.31
N VAL A 13 7.78 10.78 -33.60
CA VAL A 13 8.85 11.09 -32.64
C VAL A 13 8.28 11.80 -31.40
N SER A 14 7.31 12.70 -31.56
CA SER A 14 6.67 13.35 -30.42
C SER A 14 5.86 12.39 -29.54
N CYS A 15 5.13 11.45 -30.13
CA CYS A 15 4.40 10.41 -29.38
C CYS A 15 5.38 9.51 -28.62
N ASP A 16 6.45 9.05 -29.26
CA ASP A 16 7.44 8.17 -28.63
C ASP A 16 8.13 8.85 -27.44
N LEU A 17 8.43 10.16 -27.57
CA LEU A 17 9.00 10.97 -26.49
C LEU A 17 8.01 11.18 -25.34
N ASP A 18 6.74 11.46 -25.64
CA ASP A 18 5.72 11.65 -24.61
C ASP A 18 5.40 10.33 -23.89
N GLU A 19 5.43 9.20 -24.60
CA GLU A 19 5.27 7.87 -24.01
C GLU A 19 6.48 7.50 -23.14
N ALA A 20 7.71 7.83 -23.57
CA ALA A 20 8.90 7.69 -22.76
C ALA A 20 8.87 8.60 -21.51
N ARG A 21 8.35 9.83 -21.62
CA ARG A 21 8.14 10.73 -20.48
C ARG A 21 7.09 10.20 -19.51
N SER A 22 6.02 9.61 -20.02
CA SER A 22 4.93 8.99 -19.27
C SER A 22 5.27 7.60 -18.72
N SER A 23 6.50 7.14 -18.93
CA SER A 23 6.97 5.84 -18.45
C SER A 23 6.94 5.78 -16.93
N ILE A 24 6.48 4.64 -16.41
CA ILE A 24 6.53 4.27 -14.99
C ILE A 24 7.96 4.43 -14.43
N GLN A 25 9.00 4.27 -15.25
CA GLN A 25 10.38 4.47 -14.81
C GLN A 25 10.69 5.92 -14.45
N ASN A 26 10.15 6.89 -15.19
CA ASN A 26 10.33 8.30 -14.87
C ASN A 26 9.54 8.69 -13.62
N GLU A 27 8.31 8.19 -13.48
CA GLU A 27 7.53 8.41 -12.25
C GLU A 27 8.26 7.86 -11.00
N VAL A 28 8.88 6.69 -11.11
CA VAL A 28 9.69 6.11 -10.02
C VAL A 28 10.93 6.95 -9.72
N LEU A 29 11.60 7.49 -10.75
CA LEU A 29 12.76 8.37 -10.59
C LEU A 29 12.38 9.69 -9.90
N ASP A 30 11.24 10.28 -10.26
CA ASP A 30 10.75 11.51 -9.65
C ASP A 30 10.46 11.29 -8.16
N VAL A 31 9.71 10.23 -7.83
CA VAL A 31 9.42 9.87 -6.42
C VAL A 31 10.72 9.58 -5.64
N LYS A 32 11.69 8.94 -6.27
CA LYS A 32 13.00 8.66 -5.66
C LYS A 32 13.76 9.95 -5.38
N SER A 33 13.77 10.90 -6.33
CA SER A 33 14.39 12.22 -6.17
C SER A 33 13.77 13.01 -5.02
N ASP A 34 12.44 13.05 -4.94
CA ASP A 34 11.71 13.71 -3.86
C ASP A 34 12.05 13.10 -2.51
N LEU A 35 12.04 11.77 -2.43
CA LEU A 35 12.31 11.05 -1.19
C LEU A 35 13.77 11.22 -0.74
N LEU A 36 14.71 11.27 -1.67
CA LEU A 36 16.12 11.55 -1.40
C LEU A 36 16.29 12.98 -0.86
N SER A 37 15.57 13.95 -1.42
CA SER A 37 15.59 15.34 -0.97
C SER A 37 15.08 15.47 0.47
N VAL A 38 13.98 14.79 0.79
CA VAL A 38 13.44 14.73 2.17
C VAL A 38 14.44 14.06 3.12
N TYR A 39 15.06 12.95 2.70
CA TYR A 39 16.07 12.27 3.51
C TYR A 39 17.26 13.19 3.82
N LEU A 40 17.80 13.87 2.81
CA LEU A 40 18.94 14.78 2.96
C LEU A 40 18.60 15.97 3.87
N MET A 41 17.41 16.56 3.73
CA MET A 41 16.97 17.64 4.60
C MET A 41 16.89 17.19 6.06
N ASN A 42 16.27 16.04 6.33
CA ASN A 42 16.19 15.48 7.68
C ASN A 42 17.58 15.09 8.21
N LEU A 43 18.50 14.67 7.34
CA LEU A 43 19.85 14.30 7.74
C LEU A 43 20.66 15.51 8.18
N VAL A 44 20.49 16.66 7.50
CA VAL A 44 21.09 17.93 7.92
C VAL A 44 20.55 18.31 9.30
N LEU A 45 19.23 18.32 9.47
CA LEU A 45 18.60 18.64 10.76
C LEU A 45 19.08 17.70 11.88
N TYR A 46 19.14 16.40 11.63
CA TYR A 46 19.61 15.41 12.59
C TYR A 46 21.07 15.64 13.02
N LYS A 47 21.92 16.10 12.10
CA LYS A 47 23.32 16.43 12.39
C LYS A 47 23.47 17.74 13.17
N GLU A 48 22.57 18.69 12.97
CA GLU A 48 22.53 19.97 13.70
C GLU A 48 21.96 19.80 15.12
N MET A 49 21.19 18.75 15.38
CA MET A 49 20.68 18.45 16.72
C MET A 49 21.80 17.99 17.68
N ASP A 50 21.64 18.36 18.95
CA ASP A 50 22.47 17.88 20.06
C ASP A 50 22.32 16.36 20.23
N SER A 51 23.39 15.70 20.67
CA SER A 51 23.45 14.22 20.73
C SER A 51 22.39 13.60 21.63
N GLU A 52 22.02 14.29 22.72
CA GLU A 52 21.02 13.82 23.68
C GLU A 52 19.60 13.86 23.10
N ASP A 53 19.35 14.78 22.17
CA ASP A 53 18.03 15.00 21.57
C ASP A 53 17.80 14.18 20.31
N ARG A 54 18.85 13.55 19.75
CA ARG A 54 18.74 12.78 18.50
C ARG A 54 17.87 11.54 18.64
N LYS A 55 18.07 10.79 19.72
CA LYS A 55 17.47 9.47 19.90
C LYS A 55 16.01 9.60 20.34
N GLY A 56 15.11 8.96 19.60
CA GLY A 56 13.67 9.07 19.78
C GLY A 56 13.09 10.38 19.23
N SER A 57 13.87 11.17 18.49
CA SER A 57 13.37 12.40 17.89
C SER A 57 12.44 12.13 16.70
N PRO A 58 11.52 13.07 16.40
CA PRO A 58 10.74 13.02 15.17
C PRO A 58 11.60 12.99 13.90
N VAL A 59 12.80 13.60 13.95
CA VAL A 59 13.75 13.64 12.83
C VAL A 59 14.37 12.25 12.61
N GLU A 60 14.74 11.53 13.67
CA GLU A 60 15.21 10.15 13.59
C GLU A 60 14.12 9.21 13.04
N GLU A 61 12.88 9.40 13.49
CA GLU A 61 11.74 8.65 12.97
C GLU A 61 11.53 8.92 11.48
N MET A 62 11.66 10.18 11.03
CA MET A 62 11.59 10.53 9.61
C MET A 62 12.73 9.95 8.79
N LEU A 63 13.96 9.99 9.28
CA LEU A 63 15.08 9.33 8.63
C LEU A 63 14.85 7.82 8.48
N SER A 64 14.33 7.18 9.52
CA SER A 64 14.01 5.75 9.49
C SER A 64 12.92 5.44 8.46
N LYS A 65 11.82 6.19 8.46
CA LYS A 65 10.71 5.98 7.51
C LYS A 65 11.14 6.24 6.07
N THR A 66 11.88 7.31 5.81
CA THR A 66 12.38 7.65 4.47
C THR A 66 13.38 6.61 3.97
N SER A 67 14.28 6.10 4.84
CA SER A 67 15.18 4.99 4.50
C SER A 67 14.41 3.74 4.05
N ILE A 68 13.40 3.32 4.81
CA ILE A 68 12.56 2.16 4.46
C ILE A 68 11.84 2.35 3.11
N LEU A 69 11.36 3.57 2.84
CA LEU A 69 10.70 3.87 1.56
C LEU A 69 11.69 3.84 0.40
N LEU A 70 12.91 4.36 0.57
CA LEU A 70 13.98 4.31 -0.45
C LEU A 70 14.38 2.86 -0.74
N GLU A 71 14.54 2.03 0.29
CA GLU A 71 14.84 0.60 0.14
C GLU A 71 13.75 -0.14 -0.66
N LYS A 72 12.48 0.15 -0.39
CA LYS A 72 11.35 -0.41 -1.13
C LYS A 72 11.35 0.02 -2.60
N ILE A 73 11.63 1.29 -2.88
CA ILE A 73 11.75 1.79 -4.26
C ILE A 73 12.90 1.07 -4.98
N CYS A 74 14.08 0.99 -4.36
CA CYS A 74 15.23 0.27 -4.92
C CYS A 74 14.93 -1.23 -5.14
N ALA A 75 14.10 -1.86 -4.29
CA ALA A 75 13.66 -3.24 -4.49
C ALA A 75 12.69 -3.39 -5.67
N ILE A 76 11.79 -2.42 -5.86
CA ILE A 76 10.87 -2.37 -7.01
C ILE A 76 11.66 -2.16 -8.31
N GLU A 77 12.62 -1.23 -8.33
CA GLU A 77 13.52 -1.00 -9.47
C GLU A 77 14.28 -2.27 -9.86
N ARG A 78 14.88 -2.97 -8.88
CA ARG A 78 15.58 -4.23 -9.13
C ARG A 78 14.65 -5.31 -9.70
N ARG A 79 13.43 -5.44 -9.17
CA ARG A 79 12.43 -6.40 -9.67
C ARG A 79 11.97 -6.05 -11.09
N ALA A 80 11.76 -4.77 -11.38
CA ALA A 80 11.41 -4.29 -12.72
C ALA A 80 12.55 -4.53 -13.72
N GLY A 81 13.80 -4.28 -13.32
CA GLY A 81 14.99 -4.59 -14.12
C GLY A 81 15.14 -6.09 -14.41
N SER A 82 14.94 -6.95 -13.41
CA SER A 82 15.02 -8.42 -13.59
C SER A 82 13.91 -9.00 -14.47
N LEU A 83 12.78 -8.30 -14.62
CA LEU A 83 11.70 -8.70 -15.55
C LEU A 83 11.97 -8.24 -17.00
N GLY A 84 12.87 -7.27 -17.19
CA GLY A 84 13.35 -6.82 -18.50
C GLY A 84 14.48 -7.68 -19.07
N GLU A 85 15.20 -8.42 -18.22
CA GLU A 85 16.18 -9.42 -18.63
C GLU A 85 15.49 -10.78 -18.85
N VAL A 86 14.86 -10.95 -20.01
CA VAL A 86 14.59 -12.30 -20.53
C VAL A 86 15.94 -12.91 -20.92
N PRO A 87 16.42 -14.00 -20.30
CA PRO A 87 17.61 -14.66 -20.79
C PRO A 87 17.24 -15.35 -22.11
N GLN A 88 17.87 -14.93 -23.20
CA GLN A 88 17.94 -15.76 -24.39
C GLN A 88 18.87 -16.95 -24.12
N SER A 89 18.40 -18.12 -24.51
CA SER A 89 19.10 -19.40 -24.68
C SER A 89 19.55 -20.22 -23.45
N GLU A 90 18.90 -21.39 -23.37
CA GLU A 90 19.47 -22.74 -23.32
C GLU A 90 19.84 -23.43 -21.98
N GLU A 91 19.22 -24.63 -21.87
CA GLU A 91 19.68 -25.86 -21.22
C GLU A 91 19.82 -25.94 -19.70
N ASN A 92 18.73 -26.43 -19.10
CA ASN A 92 18.68 -27.62 -18.24
C ASN A 92 19.98 -27.97 -17.46
N LYS A 93 20.06 -27.56 -16.19
CA LYS A 93 20.75 -28.32 -15.14
C LYS A 93 20.11 -28.01 -13.79
N GLY A 94 19.52 -29.04 -13.19
CA GLY A 94 18.92 -28.97 -11.86
C GLY A 94 19.95 -28.55 -10.81
N SER A 95 19.52 -27.67 -9.91
CA SER A 95 20.23 -27.34 -8.70
C SER A 95 19.40 -27.83 -7.51
N VAL A 96 20.04 -28.69 -6.75
CA VAL A 96 19.64 -29.28 -5.47
C VAL A 96 19.06 -28.21 -4.53
N GLU A 97 17.90 -28.48 -3.95
CA GLU A 97 17.40 -27.73 -2.79
C GLU A 97 18.39 -27.96 -1.64
N GLU A 98 19.21 -26.96 -1.33
CA GLU A 98 19.89 -26.90 -0.05
C GLU A 98 18.82 -26.60 1.02
N GLU A 99 18.59 -27.57 1.89
CA GLU A 99 17.79 -27.43 3.10
C GLU A 99 18.47 -26.42 4.03
N ASP A 100 17.85 -25.25 4.24
CA ASP A 100 18.19 -24.32 5.32
C ASP A 100 17.75 -24.94 6.67
N PRO A 101 18.67 -25.28 7.61
CA PRO A 101 18.30 -25.74 8.93
C PRO A 101 18.21 -24.55 9.88
N ALA A 102 17.13 -23.77 9.80
CA ALA A 102 16.85 -22.72 10.78
C ALA A 102 15.36 -22.31 10.80
N GLU A 103 14.47 -23.22 11.19
CA GLU A 103 13.05 -22.92 11.42
C GLU A 103 12.58 -23.28 12.82
N GLU A 104 13.28 -22.82 13.86
CA GLU A 104 12.83 -22.97 15.26
C GLU A 104 11.92 -21.81 15.71
N GLY A 105 11.22 -21.14 14.78
CA GLY A 105 10.41 -19.95 15.08
C GLY A 105 9.17 -19.71 14.24
N LYS A 106 8.88 -20.52 13.21
CA LYS A 106 7.67 -20.32 12.39
C LYS A 106 6.48 -20.99 13.06
N ARG A 107 5.48 -20.18 13.43
CA ARG A 107 4.22 -20.68 14.03
C ARG A 107 3.56 -21.68 13.09
N THR A 108 3.34 -22.90 13.54
CA THR A 108 2.67 -23.95 12.76
C THR A 108 1.22 -23.56 12.48
N ILE A 109 0.85 -23.40 11.20
CA ILE A 109 -0.52 -23.11 10.80
C ILE A 109 -1.37 -24.37 10.95
N THR A 110 -2.19 -24.42 12.00
CA THR A 110 -3.09 -25.56 12.25
C THR A 110 -4.26 -25.59 11.24
N ASP A 111 -4.80 -26.77 10.94
CA ASP A 111 -5.92 -26.91 9.99
C ASP A 111 -7.20 -26.19 10.42
N LYS A 112 -7.33 -25.86 11.70
CA LYS A 112 -8.41 -25.00 12.22
C LYS A 112 -8.30 -23.57 11.70
N MET A 113 -7.07 -23.06 11.50
CA MET A 113 -6.80 -21.73 10.97
C MET A 113 -7.06 -21.63 9.46
N LYS A 114 -7.01 -22.76 8.75
CA LYS A 114 -7.31 -22.85 7.30
C LYS A 114 -8.82 -22.84 7.00
N LYS A 115 -9.68 -22.98 8.01
CA LYS A 115 -11.14 -22.97 7.84
C LYS A 115 -11.65 -21.53 7.76
N ASN A 116 -11.75 -20.99 6.55
CA ASN A 116 -12.46 -19.73 6.31
C ASN A 116 -13.95 -19.91 6.61
N LYS A 117 -14.46 -19.21 7.62
CA LYS A 117 -15.92 -19.03 7.76
C LYS A 117 -16.40 -18.22 6.57
N PHE A 118 -17.46 -18.68 5.89
CA PHE A 118 -18.11 -17.91 4.83
C PHE A 118 -18.46 -16.51 5.35
N VAL A 119 -17.79 -15.49 4.82
CA VAL A 119 -18.15 -14.10 5.05
C VAL A 119 -19.55 -13.93 4.47
N LYS A 120 -20.54 -13.65 5.33
CA LYS A 120 -21.93 -13.44 4.91
C LYS A 120 -21.92 -12.48 3.71
N LYS A 121 -22.49 -12.92 2.57
CA LYS A 121 -22.52 -12.12 1.34
C LYS A 121 -23.01 -10.71 1.68
N ARG A 122 -22.22 -9.67 1.35
CA ARG A 122 -22.63 -8.28 1.54
C ARG A 122 -23.95 -8.06 0.79
N LYS A 123 -24.90 -7.36 1.41
CA LYS A 123 -26.19 -7.06 0.77
C LYS A 123 -25.92 -6.22 -0.48
N ALA A 124 -26.75 -6.38 -1.53
CA ALA A 124 -26.56 -5.64 -2.79
C ALA A 124 -26.50 -4.11 -2.58
N GLU A 125 -27.23 -3.63 -1.57
CA GLU A 125 -27.26 -2.23 -1.12
C GLU A 125 -25.89 -1.68 -0.69
N ASP A 126 -24.98 -2.54 -0.20
CA ASP A 126 -23.63 -2.14 0.22
C ASP A 126 -22.65 -1.99 -0.96
N ARG A 127 -23.03 -2.42 -2.17
CA ARG A 127 -22.21 -2.26 -3.38
C ARG A 127 -22.34 -0.86 -4.01
N ILE A 128 -23.43 -0.14 -3.71
CA ILE A 128 -23.70 1.20 -4.27
C ILE A 128 -23.58 2.24 -3.14
N PRO A 129 -22.52 3.07 -3.12
CA PRO A 129 -22.27 4.01 -2.03
C PRO A 129 -23.46 4.91 -1.71
N ARG A 130 -24.11 5.48 -2.73
CA ARG A 130 -25.28 6.36 -2.56
C ARG A 130 -26.44 5.66 -1.83
N LEU A 131 -26.70 4.40 -2.15
CA LEU A 131 -27.78 3.62 -1.55
C LEU A 131 -27.46 3.25 -0.09
N LYS A 132 -26.20 2.88 0.19
CA LYS A 132 -25.70 2.63 1.54
C LYS A 132 -25.85 3.84 2.45
N TYR A 133 -25.47 5.04 1.99
CA TYR A 133 -25.60 6.27 2.78
C TYR A 133 -27.07 6.63 3.01
N LYS A 134 -27.94 6.53 1.99
CA LYS A 134 -29.37 6.78 2.11
C LYS A 134 -30.04 5.83 3.13
N ASN A 135 -29.73 4.53 3.07
CA ASN A 135 -30.27 3.54 4.00
C ASN A 135 -29.73 3.71 5.43
N LYS A 136 -28.45 4.10 5.58
CA LYS A 136 -27.87 4.40 6.89
C LYS A 136 -28.54 5.62 7.53
N ALA A 137 -28.75 6.69 6.77
CA ALA A 137 -29.44 7.88 7.25
C ALA A 137 -30.88 7.58 7.68
N ARG A 138 -31.63 6.81 6.87
CA ARG A 138 -33.00 6.40 7.20
C ARG A 138 -33.09 5.60 8.51
N LYS A 139 -32.18 4.63 8.71
CA LYS A 139 -32.13 3.85 9.96
C LYS A 139 -31.82 4.70 11.19
N LEU A 140 -30.94 5.69 11.05
CA LEU A 140 -30.62 6.61 12.14
C LEU A 140 -31.82 7.51 12.47
N ALA A 141 -32.57 7.95 11.46
CA ALA A 141 -33.81 8.69 11.66
C ALA A 141 -34.89 7.83 12.35
N GLU A 142 -35.13 6.60 11.87
CA GLU A 142 -36.05 5.64 12.52
C GLU A 142 -35.65 5.39 13.99
N MET A 143 -34.35 5.22 14.29
CA MET A 143 -33.86 5.06 15.67
C MET A 143 -33.99 6.32 16.53
N ALA A 144 -33.95 7.50 15.92
CA ALA A 144 -34.14 8.76 16.61
C ALA A 144 -35.62 9.02 16.93
N GLU A 145 -36.53 8.65 16.02
CA GLU A 145 -37.98 8.76 16.22
C GLU A 145 -38.49 7.79 17.30
N ILE A 146 -37.90 6.60 17.43
CA ILE A 146 -38.25 5.62 18.48
C ILE A 146 -37.97 6.13 19.91
N LYS A 147 -37.21 7.23 20.09
CA LYS A 147 -36.90 7.80 21.42
C LYS A 147 -37.89 8.85 21.93
N HIS A 148 -38.93 9.20 21.14
CA HIS A 148 -39.87 10.26 21.51
C HIS A 148 -41.24 9.77 22.03
N ASP A 149 -41.53 8.47 21.98
CA ASP A 149 -42.66 7.91 22.74
C ASP A 149 -42.21 7.47 24.12
N GLY A 150 -42.67 8.21 25.13
CA GLY A 150 -42.37 7.99 26.53
C GLY A 150 -42.77 6.61 27.00
N ASN A 151 -41.78 5.74 27.19
CA ASN A 151 -41.71 4.82 28.33
C ASN A 151 -40.25 4.36 28.49
N ILE A 152 -39.50 5.09 29.32
CA ILE A 152 -38.21 4.64 29.83
C ILE A 152 -38.49 3.53 30.84
N ASP A 153 -38.83 2.33 30.36
CA ASP A 153 -38.80 1.15 31.21
C ASP A 153 -37.32 0.80 31.43
N THR A 154 -36.85 1.11 32.63
CA THR A 154 -35.48 0.91 33.10
C THR A 154 -35.14 -0.58 33.18
N LYS A 155 -34.81 -1.21 32.04
CA LYS A 155 -34.16 -2.52 32.05
C LYS A 155 -32.65 -2.32 32.17
N LYS A 156 -32.19 -2.41 33.43
CA LYS A 156 -30.77 -2.50 33.83
C LYS A 156 -30.00 -3.46 32.90
N PRO A 157 -28.79 -3.13 32.44
CA PRO A 157 -27.92 -4.15 31.90
C PRO A 157 -27.49 -5.06 33.06
N SER A 158 -27.93 -6.32 33.03
CA SER A 158 -27.40 -7.36 33.92
C SER A 158 -25.97 -7.67 33.50
N PHE A 159 -25.00 -6.96 34.07
CA PHE A 159 -23.64 -7.49 34.15
C PHE A 159 -23.67 -8.61 35.16
N ASN A 160 -23.61 -9.85 34.67
CA ASN A 160 -23.26 -10.96 35.53
C ASN A 160 -22.42 -11.99 34.77
N LYS A 161 -21.29 -12.30 35.44
CA LYS A 161 -20.40 -13.46 35.32
C LYS A 161 -19.34 -13.40 34.23
N PHE A 162 -18.09 -13.24 34.66
CA PHE A 162 -17.16 -14.36 34.76
C PHE A 162 -16.39 -14.27 36.09
N ASP A 163 -16.61 -15.27 36.95
CA ASP A 163 -15.60 -15.76 37.89
C ASP A 163 -14.59 -16.61 37.10
#